data_AF-A0A1G0PE95-F1
#
_entry.id   AF-A0A1G0PE95-F1
#
_cell.length_a   1.000
_cell.length_b   1.000
_cell.length_c   1.000
_cell.angle_alpha   90.00
_cell.angle_beta   90.00
_cell.angle_gamma   90.00
#
_symmetry.space_group_name_H-M   'P 1'
#
loop_
_entity.id
_entity.type
_entity.pdbx_description
1 polymer ?
#
loop_
_entity_poly.entity_id
_entity_poly.type
_entity_poly.pdbx_seq_one_letter_code
_entity_poly.pdbx_strand_id
1 'polypeptide(L)'
;MIEIKISTSAAVLLITERMRFEFGLRKKVGRIETGFEIENLNYKSLLSIAETAAFDLVLLLPADILTENNNLDDIICRSMRTLADIYNKEEFKYYTKEKARKLLKPIEILFSLNKNSDNFSQN
;
A
#
# COMPACT_ATOMS: atom_id res chain seq x y z
N MET A 1 7.80 14.52 13.51
CA MET A 1 7.03 13.93 12.40
C MET A 1 7.95 13.94 11.19
N ILE A 2 8.32 12.78 10.67
CA ILE A 2 9.08 12.71 9.42
C ILE A 2 8.12 13.00 8.27
N GLU A 3 8.48 13.96 7.45
CA GLU A 3 7.79 14.16 6.17
C GLU A 3 8.54 13.40 5.08
N ILE A 4 7.94 12.33 4.58
CA ILE A 4 8.49 11.61 3.43
C ILE A 4 8.25 12.48 2.20
N LYS A 5 9.34 12.92 1.59
CA LYS A 5 9.34 13.76 0.39
C LYS A 5 9.22 12.92 -0.87
N ILE A 6 8.06 12.29 -1.05
CA ILE A 6 7.68 11.63 -2.30
C ILE A 6 6.51 12.37 -2.93
N SER A 7 6.60 12.62 -4.24
CA SER A 7 5.47 13.20 -4.97
C SER A 7 4.34 12.18 -5.08
N THR A 8 3.09 12.64 -5.13
CA THR A 8 1.94 11.75 -5.37
C THR A 8 2.11 10.99 -6.68
N SER A 9 2.63 11.61 -7.74
CA SER A 9 2.89 10.94 -9.01
C SER A 9 3.89 9.79 -8.90
N ALA A 10 4.98 9.96 -8.15
CA ALA A 10 5.96 8.90 -7.94
C ALA A 10 5.37 7.76 -7.09
N ALA A 11 4.62 8.08 -6.05
CA ALA A 11 3.94 7.08 -5.24
C ALA A 11 2.90 6.28 -6.04
N VAL A 12 2.13 6.96 -6.91
CA VAL A 12 1.18 6.31 -7.82
C VAL A 12 1.92 5.38 -8.79
N LEU A 13 3.02 5.83 -9.40
CA LEU A 13 3.83 5.00 -10.30
C LEU A 13 4.28 3.70 -9.59
N LEU A 14 4.91 3.82 -8.43
CA LEU A 14 5.36 2.66 -7.64
C LEU A 14 4.22 1.71 -7.29
N ILE A 15 3.07 2.25 -6.84
CA ILE A 15 1.89 1.44 -6.53
C ILE A 15 1.41 0.71 -7.78
N THR A 16 1.29 1.39 -8.94
CA THR A 16 0.81 0.76 -10.17
C THR A 16 1.75 -0.33 -10.69
N GLU A 17 3.06 -0.14 -10.61
CA GLU A 17 4.05 -1.17 -10.96
C GLU A 17 3.90 -2.39 -10.04
N ARG A 18 3.77 -2.15 -8.73
CA ARG A 18 3.59 -3.24 -7.76
C ARG A 18 2.23 -3.95 -7.93
N MET A 19 1.17 -3.23 -8.30
CA MET A 19 -0.13 -3.80 -8.64
C MET A 19 -0.04 -4.76 -9.83
N ARG A 20 0.70 -4.38 -10.89
CA ARG A 20 0.91 -5.25 -12.06
C ARG A 20 1.67 -6.53 -11.69
N PHE A 21 2.68 -6.41 -10.83
CA PHE A 21 3.42 -7.56 -10.32
C PHE A 21 2.50 -8.51 -9.52
N GLU A 22 1.75 -7.98 -8.56
CA GLU A 22 0.81 -8.76 -7.74
C GLU A 22 -0.30 -9.40 -8.59
N PHE A 23 -0.83 -8.68 -9.57
CA PHE A 23 -1.80 -9.22 -10.52
C PHE A 23 -1.24 -10.42 -11.29
N GLY A 24 0.00 -10.32 -11.78
CA GLY A 24 0.71 -11.41 -12.43
C GLY A 24 0.89 -12.63 -11.52
N LEU A 25 1.20 -12.42 -10.24
CA LEU A 25 1.27 -13.50 -9.25
C LEU A 25 -0.10 -14.16 -9.04
N ARG A 26 -1.16 -13.37 -8.84
CA ARG A 26 -2.52 -13.89 -8.66
C ARG A 26 -3.02 -14.71 -9.85
N LYS A 27 -2.70 -14.30 -11.09
CA LYS A 27 -2.96 -15.11 -12.29
C LYS A 27 -2.19 -16.42 -12.27
N LYS A 28 -0.89 -16.39 -11.96
CA LYS A 28 -0.04 -17.60 -11.87
C LYS A 28 -0.55 -18.63 -10.88
N VAL A 29 -1.10 -18.20 -9.75
CA VAL A 29 -1.63 -19.10 -8.71
C VAL A 29 -3.12 -19.44 -8.89
N GLY A 30 -3.73 -19.08 -10.03
CA GLY A 30 -5.13 -19.40 -10.34
C GLY A 30 -6.17 -18.62 -9.55
N ARG A 31 -5.80 -17.51 -8.89
CA ARG A 31 -6.75 -16.63 -8.18
C ARG A 31 -7.47 -15.65 -9.10
N ILE A 32 -6.97 -15.48 -10.33
CA ILE A 32 -7.58 -14.68 -11.39
C ILE A 32 -7.60 -15.55 -12.63
N GLU A 33 -8.75 -15.61 -13.30
CA GLU A 33 -8.94 -16.39 -14.50
C GLU A 33 -7.99 -15.93 -15.62
N THR A 34 -7.57 -16.90 -16.44
CA THR A 34 -6.77 -16.64 -17.63
C THR A 34 -7.56 -15.76 -18.61
N GLY A 35 -6.90 -14.75 -19.19
CA GLY A 35 -7.52 -13.81 -20.12
C GLY A 35 -8.13 -12.54 -19.50
N PHE A 36 -8.26 -12.45 -18.17
CA PHE A 36 -8.61 -11.18 -17.53
C PHE A 36 -7.44 -10.20 -17.57
N GLU A 37 -7.73 -8.94 -17.86
CA GLU A 37 -6.80 -7.81 -17.72
C GLU A 37 -7.08 -7.05 -16.43
N ILE A 38 -6.08 -6.36 -15.88
CA ILE A 38 -6.18 -5.70 -14.57
C ILE A 38 -7.25 -4.59 -14.59
N GLU A 39 -7.39 -3.90 -15.74
CA GLU A 39 -8.37 -2.85 -16.00
C GLU A 39 -9.82 -3.39 -15.99
N ASN A 40 -10.00 -4.68 -16.29
CA ASN A 40 -11.30 -5.34 -16.37
C ASN A 40 -11.78 -5.86 -15.02
N LEU A 41 -10.96 -5.77 -13.97
CA LEU A 41 -11.36 -6.20 -12.64
C LEU A 41 -12.45 -5.31 -12.05
N ASN A 42 -13.34 -5.92 -11.27
CA ASN A 42 -14.27 -5.17 -10.43
C ASN A 42 -13.49 -4.42 -9.34
N TYR A 43 -14.11 -3.36 -8.80
CA TYR A 43 -13.47 -2.51 -7.80
C TYR A 43 -12.95 -3.29 -6.59
N LYS A 44 -13.70 -4.28 -6.07
CA LYS A 44 -13.29 -5.06 -4.90
C LYS A 44 -11.98 -5.82 -5.15
N SER A 45 -11.86 -6.49 -6.30
CA SER A 45 -10.65 -7.24 -6.67
C SER A 45 -9.48 -6.29 -6.92
N LEU A 46 -9.72 -5.18 -7.62
CA LEU A 46 -8.69 -4.20 -7.92
C LEU A 46 -8.20 -3.48 -6.65
N LEU A 47 -9.10 -3.13 -5.74
CA LEU A 47 -8.79 -2.56 -4.43
C LEU A 47 -7.92 -3.51 -3.62
N SER A 48 -8.26 -4.80 -3.59
CA SER A 48 -7.45 -5.80 -2.89
C SER A 48 -6.03 -5.90 -3.47
N ILE A 49 -5.85 -5.74 -4.78
CA ILE A 49 -4.52 -5.71 -5.41
C ILE A 49 -3.78 -4.42 -5.04
N ALA A 50 -4.47 -3.27 -5.10
CA ALA A 50 -3.90 -1.97 -4.77
C ALA A 50 -3.43 -1.92 -3.30
N GLU A 51 -4.26 -2.38 -2.36
CA GLU A 51 -3.93 -2.41 -0.93
C GLU A 51 -2.77 -3.37 -0.63
N THR A 52 -2.72 -4.54 -1.27
CA THR A 52 -1.56 -5.44 -1.16
C THR A 52 -0.29 -4.77 -1.70
N ALA A 53 -0.38 -4.11 -2.86
CA ALA A 53 0.74 -3.41 -3.46
C ALA A 53 1.27 -2.26 -2.57
N ALA A 54 0.36 -1.47 -1.99
CA ALA A 54 0.72 -0.40 -1.07
C ALA A 54 1.33 -0.94 0.24
N PHE A 55 0.77 -2.03 0.79
CA PHE A 55 1.31 -2.69 1.97
C PHE A 55 2.74 -3.19 1.73
N ASP A 56 2.97 -3.88 0.62
CA ASP A 56 4.30 -4.38 0.24
C ASP A 56 5.31 -3.25 0.11
N LEU A 57 4.94 -2.15 -0.55
CA LEU A 57 5.83 -1.00 -0.72
C LEU A 57 6.20 -0.37 0.62
N VAL A 58 5.24 -0.22 1.52
CA VAL A 58 5.52 0.33 2.85
C VAL A 58 6.40 -0.62 3.66
N LEU A 59 6.15 -1.93 3.58
CA LEU A 59 6.95 -2.92 4.30
C LEU A 59 8.44 -2.92 3.90
N LEU A 60 8.75 -2.47 2.68
CA LEU A 60 10.12 -2.36 2.17
C LEU A 60 10.83 -1.06 2.58
N LEU A 61 10.15 -0.15 3.27
CA LEU A 61 10.77 1.08 3.77
C LEU A 61 11.72 0.79 4.94
N PRO A 62 12.75 1.65 5.14
CA PRO A 62 13.60 1.60 6.33
C PRO A 62 12.78 1.62 7.64
N ALA A 63 13.19 0.82 8.61
CA ALA A 63 12.51 0.69 9.91
C ALA A 63 12.33 2.03 10.64
N ASP A 64 13.29 2.95 10.51
CA ASP A 64 13.20 4.30 11.10
C ASP A 64 12.00 5.07 10.56
N ILE A 65 11.71 4.96 9.25
CA ILE A 65 10.54 5.57 8.65
C ILE A 65 9.25 4.96 9.22
N LEU A 66 9.23 3.64 9.43
CA LEU A 66 8.05 2.89 9.87
C LEU A 66 7.75 3.05 11.37
N THR A 67 8.74 3.38 12.18
CA THR A 67 8.59 3.53 13.64
C THR A 67 8.36 4.97 14.07
N GLU A 68 8.66 5.95 13.21
CA GLU A 68 8.41 7.35 13.48
C GLU A 68 7.05 7.82 12.96
N ASN A 69 6.45 8.79 13.65
CA ASN A 69 5.24 9.44 13.18
C ASN A 69 5.52 10.14 11.83
N ASN A 70 4.81 9.75 10.77
CA ASN A 70 5.06 10.16 9.39
C ASN A 70 3.74 10.44 8.62
N ASN A 71 3.86 10.80 7.34
CA ASN A 71 2.75 11.13 6.44
C ASN A 71 2.41 10.01 5.43
N LEU A 72 2.78 8.75 5.68
CA LEU A 72 2.50 7.63 4.76
C LEU A 72 1.01 7.44 4.50
N ASP A 73 0.17 7.57 5.53
CA ASP A 73 -1.28 7.43 5.38
C ASP A 73 -1.87 8.46 4.40
N ASP A 74 -1.38 9.69 4.41
CA ASP A 74 -1.73 10.74 3.45
C ASP A 74 -1.20 10.45 2.04
N ILE A 75 0.01 9.93 1.91
CA ILE A 75 0.60 9.54 0.62
C ILE A 75 -0.24 8.43 0.00
N ILE A 76 -0.49 7.35 0.75
CA ILE A 76 -1.31 6.22 0.29
C ILE A 76 -2.72 6.68 -0.06
N CYS A 77 -3.37 7.47 0.80
CA CYS A 77 -4.72 7.98 0.53
C CYS A 77 -4.80 8.76 -0.80
N ARG A 78 -3.87 9.69 -1.04
CA ARG A 78 -3.83 10.46 -2.29
C ARG A 78 -3.52 9.59 -3.51
N SER A 79 -2.59 8.65 -3.38
CA SER A 79 -2.25 7.74 -4.47
C SER A 79 -3.41 6.83 -4.84
N MET A 80 -4.09 6.24 -3.84
CA MET A 80 -5.27 5.41 -4.06
C MET A 80 -6.38 6.16 -4.78
N ARG A 81 -6.63 7.43 -4.41
CA ARG A 81 -7.63 8.26 -5.11
C ARG A 81 -7.28 8.52 -6.57
N THR A 82 -5.98 8.67 -6.88
CA THR A 82 -5.50 8.87 -8.25
C THR A 82 -5.70 7.62 -9.12
N LEU A 83 -5.79 6.42 -8.51
CA LEU A 83 -6.10 5.19 -9.25
C LEU A 83 -7.49 5.20 -9.89
N ALA A 84 -8.40 6.07 -9.41
CA ALA A 84 -9.73 6.22 -9.99
C ALA A 84 -9.66 6.57 -11.47
N ASP A 85 -8.80 7.53 -11.83
CA ASP A 85 -8.65 8.00 -13.20
C ASP A 85 -7.83 7.01 -14.05
N ILE A 86 -6.89 6.29 -13.43
CA ILE A 86 -6.01 5.32 -14.12
C ILE A 86 -6.80 4.06 -14.55
N TYR A 87 -7.66 3.54 -13.68
CA TYR A 87 -8.40 2.30 -13.93
C TYR A 87 -9.88 2.56 -14.26
N ASN A 88 -10.29 3.82 -14.37
CA ASN A 88 -11.67 4.23 -14.60
C ASN A 88 -12.65 3.61 -13.57
N LYS A 89 -12.30 3.73 -12.28
CA LYS A 89 -13.07 3.22 -11.13
C LYS A 89 -13.28 4.31 -10.09
N GLU A 90 -14.38 5.03 -10.20
CA GLU A 90 -14.74 6.18 -9.37
C GLU A 90 -14.76 5.86 -7.86
N GLU A 91 -14.98 4.61 -7.48
CA GLU A 91 -15.00 4.17 -6.08
C GLU A 91 -13.69 4.46 -5.34
N PHE A 92 -12.56 4.52 -6.05
CA PHE A 92 -11.25 4.90 -5.49
C PHE A 92 -11.22 6.35 -4.98
N LYS A 93 -12.01 7.27 -5.56
CA LYS A 93 -12.08 8.67 -5.09
C LYS A 93 -12.53 8.77 -3.64
N TYR A 94 -13.28 7.77 -3.16
CA TYR A 94 -13.78 7.67 -1.80
C TYR A 94 -12.85 6.89 -0.85
N TYR A 95 -11.63 6.56 -1.28
CA TYR A 95 -10.62 6.01 -0.36
C TYR A 95 -10.27 7.05 0.71
N THR A 96 -10.25 6.66 1.98
CA THR A 96 -10.08 7.58 3.11
C THR A 96 -8.72 7.40 3.78
N LYS A 97 -8.26 8.45 4.46
CA LYS A 97 -7.06 8.39 5.29
C LYS A 97 -7.20 7.34 6.40
N GLU A 98 -8.41 7.15 6.93
CA GLU A 98 -8.68 6.11 7.93
C GLU A 98 -8.46 4.70 7.36
N LYS A 99 -8.86 4.44 6.10
CA LYS A 99 -8.57 3.17 5.43
C LYS A 99 -7.07 2.97 5.24
N ALA A 100 -6.35 4.01 4.78
CA ALA A 100 -4.90 3.98 4.68
C ALA A 100 -4.26 3.66 6.04
N ARG A 101 -4.67 4.33 7.12
CA ARG A 101 -4.16 4.07 8.46
C ARG A 101 -4.45 2.63 8.93
N LYS A 102 -5.64 2.11 8.67
CA LYS A 102 -5.98 0.71 8.98
C LYS A 102 -5.10 -0.28 8.21
N LEU A 103 -4.78 0.02 6.95
CA LEU A 103 -3.85 -0.76 6.13
C LEU A 103 -2.43 -0.78 6.71
N LEU A 104 -1.95 0.35 7.22
CA LEU A 104 -0.58 0.50 7.73
C LEU A 104 -0.40 0.04 9.18
N LYS A 105 -1.46 0.05 9.98
CA LYS A 105 -1.43 -0.31 11.41
C LYS A 105 -0.71 -1.64 11.73
N PRO A 106 -0.89 -2.74 10.97
CA PRO A 106 -0.17 -3.98 11.23
C PRO A 106 1.36 -3.82 11.09
N ILE A 107 1.82 -2.98 10.16
CA ILE A 107 3.25 -2.69 9.95
C ILE A 107 3.77 -1.92 11.17
N GLU A 108 3.09 -0.86 11.60
CA GLU A 108 3.47 -0.08 12.78
C GLU A 108 3.56 -0.95 14.04
N ILE A 109 2.62 -1.88 14.24
CA ILE A 109 2.64 -2.83 15.37
C ILE A 109 3.86 -3.75 15.26
N LEU A 110 4.13 -4.30 14.08
CA LEU A 110 5.26 -5.21 13.87
C LEU A 110 6.60 -4.55 14.22
N PHE A 111 6.83 -3.31 13.76
CA PHE A 111 8.10 -2.62 13.99
C PHE A 111 8.20 -1.97 15.38
N SER A 112 7.09 -1.60 16.02
CA SER A 112 7.11 -1.09 17.40
C SER A 112 7.41 -2.19 18.43
N LEU A 113 6.97 -3.43 18.18
CA LEU A 113 7.34 -4.58 19.02
C LEU A 113 8.85 -4.85 18.99
N ASN A 114 9.47 -4.78 17.81
CA ASN A 114 10.92 -5.01 17.67
C ASN A 114 11.77 -3.93 18.37
N LYS A 115 11.31 -2.67 18.35
CA LYS A 115 11.99 -1.57 19.07
C LYS A 115 11.99 -1.78 20.59
N ASN A 116 10.96 -2.42 21.13
CA ASN A 116 10.87 -2.70 22.56
C ASN A 116 11.67 -3.94 22.98
N SER A 117 11.88 -4.92 22.09
CA SER A 117 12.72 -6.09 22.38
C SER A 117 14.21 -5.76 22.43
N ASP A 118 14.68 -4.79 21.64
CA ASP A 118 16.09 -4.35 21.71
C ASP A 118 16.45 -3.72 23.07
N ASN A 119 15.47 -3.13 23.76
CA ASN A 119 15.64 -2.62 25.13
C ASN A 119 15.71 -3.72 26.21
N PHE A 120 15.31 -4.96 25.89
CA PHE A 120 15.41 -6.08 26.83
C PHE A 120 16.79 -6.74 26.84
N SER A 121 17.60 -6.57 25.78
CA SER A 121 18.94 -7.16 25.69
C SER A 121 20.05 -6.27 26.27
N GLN A 122 19.70 -5.12 26.88
CA GLN A 122 20.64 -4.20 27.53
C GLN A 122 20.57 -4.17 29.07
N ASN A 123 19.86 -5.13 29.69
CA ASN A 123 19.87 -5.35 31.14
C ASN A 123 20.36 -6.77 31.46
#